data_AF-A0AAV7K7M1-F1
#
_entry.id   AF-A0AAV7K7M1-F1
#
_cell.length_a   1.000
_cell.length_b   1.000
_cell.length_c   1.000
_cell.angle_alpha   90.00
_cell.angle_beta   90.00
_cell.angle_gamma   90.00
#
_symmetry.space_group_name_H-M   'P 1'
#
loop_
_entity.id
_entity.type
_entity.pdbx_description
1 polymer ?
#
loop_
_entity_poly.entity_id
_entity_poly.type
_entity_poly.pdbx_seq_one_letter_code
_entity_poly.pdbx_strand_id
1 'polypeptide(L)'
;MGLPPGYTARVLRTISSSKASRHIRAALRRKNEFDPVLERGARYDTTRIPVREVNREWWHNALSGRRAHLRIGIYYEIFQQLLQCSPYTPIGNFTVTYPPIGYKQSNAESADHPAEVEQMPVLLGNTILPKSAAVQPNVDIDWSLFNTEYASVFLTNPDGYLIDTQYEILHWLVTNIPRGKSLVDGQVMKEYMRPLPFYGTGLHRFVFFLIEHNKPITYTHTQASSPSPPISKFEERIFQTSKFLSDNQIVPSECVSFRLFQSMWDTSVSTYLIEELKIAEPYYKFDVPLTRGQIKHNKIREVRSNKFRIK
;
A
#
# COMPACT_ATOMS: atom_id res chain seq x y z
N MET A 1 20.16 0.23 21.08
CA MET A 1 18.74 0.17 21.53
C MET A 1 18.36 -1.30 21.59
N GLY A 2 18.17 -1.83 22.79
CA GLY A 2 17.75 -3.23 22.97
C GLY A 2 16.30 -3.42 22.55
N LEU A 3 15.98 -4.60 22.01
CA LEU A 3 14.61 -5.00 21.71
C LEU A 3 13.78 -5.02 23.02
N PRO A 4 12.49 -4.70 22.98
CA PRO A 4 11.63 -4.78 24.17
C PRO A 4 11.59 -6.22 24.74
N PRO A 5 11.35 -6.39 26.04
CA PRO A 5 11.23 -7.72 26.65
C PRO A 5 10.00 -8.46 26.11
N GLY A 6 10.19 -9.69 25.62
CA GLY A 6 9.13 -10.57 25.07
C GLY A 6 9.30 -10.96 23.58
N TYR A 7 10.23 -10.33 22.86
CA TYR A 7 10.46 -10.60 21.45
C TYR A 7 11.48 -11.72 21.23
N THR A 8 11.02 -12.91 20.82
CA THR A 8 11.90 -13.99 20.37
C THR A 8 12.26 -13.79 18.90
N ALA A 9 13.44 -13.24 18.63
CA ALA A 9 13.96 -13.14 17.27
C ALA A 9 14.46 -14.53 16.82
N ARG A 10 13.70 -15.22 15.96
CA ARG A 10 14.18 -16.44 15.31
C ARG A 10 15.14 -16.05 14.19
N VAL A 11 16.43 -16.41 14.33
CA VAL A 11 17.42 -16.24 13.27
C VAL A 11 17.08 -17.20 12.12
N LEU A 12 16.37 -16.70 11.11
CA LEU A 12 16.29 -17.39 9.82
C LEU A 12 17.68 -17.29 9.18
N ARG A 13 18.36 -18.43 9.04
CA ARG A 13 19.68 -18.51 8.39
C ARG A 13 19.61 -17.79 7.04
N THR A 14 20.48 -16.81 6.85
CA THR A 14 20.52 -16.00 5.63
C THR A 14 21.11 -16.82 4.47
N ILE A 15 20.37 -16.92 3.36
CA ILE A 15 20.78 -17.71 2.18
C ILE A 15 21.93 -17.04 1.38
N SER A 16 22.27 -15.76 1.59
CA SER A 16 23.24 -15.07 0.69
C SER A 16 24.73 -15.06 1.11
N SER A 17 25.12 -15.66 2.23
CA SER A 17 26.55 -15.77 2.61
C SER A 17 27.21 -17.10 2.17
N SER A 18 26.50 -17.93 1.40
CA SER A 18 27.02 -19.18 0.89
C SER A 18 28.30 -18.96 0.07
N LYS A 19 29.34 -19.75 0.35
CA LYS A 19 30.59 -19.80 -0.44
C LYS A 19 30.28 -19.98 -1.94
N ALA A 20 29.25 -20.76 -2.27
CA ALA A 20 28.80 -21.00 -3.64
C ALA A 20 28.33 -19.72 -4.34
N SER A 21 27.49 -18.90 -3.69
CA SER A 21 27.00 -17.63 -4.27
C SER A 21 28.12 -16.61 -4.48
N ARG A 22 29.20 -16.68 -3.70
CA ARG A 22 30.41 -15.86 -3.94
C ARG A 22 31.18 -16.35 -5.16
N HIS A 23 31.36 -17.66 -5.32
CA HIS A 23 32.02 -18.24 -6.50
C HIS A 23 31.24 -17.94 -7.79
N ILE A 24 29.91 -18.08 -7.79
CA ILE A 24 29.06 -17.76 -8.95
C ILE A 24 29.22 -16.29 -9.34
N ARG A 25 29.12 -15.36 -8.37
CA ARG A 25 29.30 -13.92 -8.64
C ARG A 25 30.71 -13.59 -9.13
N ALA A 26 31.74 -14.21 -8.58
CA ALA A 26 33.11 -14.01 -9.04
C ALA A 26 33.33 -14.55 -10.46
N ALA A 27 32.73 -15.69 -10.80
CA ALA A 27 32.78 -16.25 -12.14
C ALA A 27 32.05 -15.36 -13.17
N LEU A 28 30.84 -14.88 -12.83
CA LEU A 28 30.09 -13.93 -13.66
C LEU A 28 30.87 -12.62 -13.85
N ARG A 29 31.45 -12.07 -12.77
CA ARG A 29 32.29 -10.88 -12.86
C ARG A 29 33.47 -11.09 -13.81
N ARG A 30 34.21 -12.19 -13.66
CA ARG A 30 35.33 -12.52 -14.56
C ARG A 30 34.84 -12.63 -16.00
N LYS A 31 33.74 -13.35 -16.24
CA LYS A 31 33.15 -13.47 -17.59
C LYS A 31 32.84 -12.10 -18.20
N ASN A 32 32.25 -11.19 -17.42
CA ASN A 32 31.92 -9.85 -17.88
C ASN A 32 33.18 -8.99 -18.12
N GLU A 33 34.22 -9.14 -17.29
CA GLU A 33 35.50 -8.43 -17.45
C GLU A 33 36.26 -8.84 -18.72
N PHE A 34 36.16 -10.13 -19.10
CA PHE A 34 36.80 -10.65 -20.32
C PHE A 34 35.94 -10.48 -21.58
N ASP A 35 34.75 -9.89 -21.49
CA ASP A 35 33.89 -9.64 -22.65
C ASP A 35 34.33 -8.35 -23.38
N PRO A 36 34.88 -8.43 -24.61
CA PRO A 36 35.35 -7.25 -25.34
C PRO A 36 34.22 -6.33 -25.80
N VAL A 37 32.96 -6.79 -25.82
CA VAL A 37 31.80 -5.93 -26.11
C VAL A 37 31.47 -5.07 -24.90
N LEU A 38 31.42 -5.67 -23.70
CA LEU A 38 31.17 -4.93 -22.46
C LEU A 38 32.32 -3.97 -22.13
N GLU A 39 33.57 -4.38 -22.37
CA GLU A 39 34.74 -3.52 -22.18
C GLU A 39 34.67 -2.28 -23.08
N ARG A 40 34.47 -2.46 -24.38
CA ARG A 40 34.32 -1.34 -25.33
C ARG A 40 33.12 -0.47 -24.95
N GLY A 41 32.00 -1.09 -24.60
CA GLY A 41 30.81 -0.36 -24.17
C GLY A 41 31.04 0.48 -22.92
N ALA A 42 31.81 -0.02 -21.95
CA ALA A 42 32.17 0.71 -20.74
C ALA A 42 33.16 1.85 -21.05
N ARG A 43 34.12 1.63 -21.95
CA ARG A 43 35.09 2.65 -22.38
C ARG A 43 34.45 3.83 -23.10
N TYR A 44 33.47 3.56 -23.95
CA TYR A 44 32.76 4.57 -24.75
C TYR A 44 31.42 5.01 -24.16
N ASP A 45 31.10 4.57 -22.95
CA ASP A 45 29.84 4.87 -22.25
C ASP A 45 28.57 4.52 -23.06
N THR A 46 28.63 3.42 -23.84
CA THR A 46 27.50 2.91 -24.63
C THR A 46 26.84 1.68 -24.02
N THR A 47 27.33 1.20 -22.87
CA THR A 47 26.78 0.01 -22.18
C THR A 47 25.36 0.27 -21.70
N ARG A 48 24.43 -0.61 -22.09
CA ARG A 48 23.04 -0.57 -21.62
C ARG A 48 22.79 -1.68 -20.63
N ILE A 49 22.26 -1.32 -19.46
CA ILE A 49 21.88 -2.29 -18.42
C ILE A 49 20.39 -2.62 -18.59
N PRO A 50 20.01 -3.91 -18.67
CA PRO A 50 18.61 -4.31 -18.76
C PRO A 50 17.90 -4.10 -17.41
N VAL A 51 17.34 -2.90 -17.19
CA VAL A 51 16.71 -2.50 -15.91
C VAL A 51 15.61 -3.47 -15.47
N ARG A 52 14.81 -4.01 -16.40
CA ARG A 52 13.75 -4.98 -16.09
C ARG A 52 14.30 -6.25 -15.45
N GLU A 53 15.43 -6.77 -15.96
CA GLU A 53 16.06 -7.96 -15.41
C GLU A 53 16.73 -7.69 -14.06
N VAL A 54 17.36 -6.52 -13.92
CA VAL A 54 17.92 -6.07 -12.64
C VAL A 54 16.82 -5.98 -11.58
N ASN A 55 15.68 -5.41 -11.94
CA ASN A 55 14.53 -5.27 -11.03
C ASN A 55 14.00 -6.65 -10.61
N ARG A 56 13.82 -7.58 -11.57
CA ARG A 56 13.44 -8.98 -11.29
C ARG A 56 14.44 -9.63 -10.32
N GLU A 57 15.73 -9.62 -10.64
CA GLU A 57 16.75 -10.21 -9.77
C GLU A 57 16.77 -9.58 -8.37
N TRP A 58 16.61 -8.26 -8.29
CA TRP A 58 16.59 -7.51 -7.04
C TRP A 58 15.40 -7.90 -6.15
N TRP A 59 14.21 -8.09 -6.73
CA TRP A 59 13.02 -8.50 -6.00
C TRP A 59 13.04 -9.97 -5.57
N HIS A 60 13.35 -10.88 -6.49
CA HIS A 60 13.20 -12.31 -6.23
C HIS A 60 14.41 -12.88 -5.46
N ASN A 61 15.62 -12.47 -5.82
CA ASN A 61 16.85 -13.14 -5.40
C ASN A 61 17.74 -12.30 -4.48
N ALA A 62 17.71 -10.98 -4.58
CA ALA A 62 18.59 -10.13 -3.79
C ALA A 62 18.07 -9.85 -2.37
N LEU A 63 18.93 -10.10 -1.36
CA LEU A 63 18.65 -9.66 0.02
C LEU A 63 18.48 -8.13 0.14
N SER A 64 19.08 -7.36 -0.76
CA SER A 64 18.96 -5.90 -0.79
C SER A 64 17.53 -5.45 -1.08
N GLY A 65 16.81 -6.11 -1.99
CA GLY A 65 15.41 -5.81 -2.28
C GLY A 65 14.50 -6.10 -1.10
N ARG A 66 14.63 -7.30 -0.55
CA ARG A 66 13.94 -7.71 0.67
C ARG A 66 14.19 -6.75 1.86
N ARG A 67 15.44 -6.32 2.05
CA ARG A 67 15.81 -5.32 3.08
C ARG A 67 15.28 -3.92 2.79
N ALA A 68 15.20 -3.52 1.53
CA ALA A 68 14.58 -2.24 1.16
C ALA A 68 13.09 -2.27 1.50
N HIS A 69 12.39 -3.36 1.20
CA HIS A 69 10.99 -3.54 1.54
C HIS A 69 10.75 -3.46 3.06
N LEU A 70 11.56 -4.17 3.87
CA LEU A 70 11.54 -4.06 5.33
C LEU A 70 11.75 -2.62 5.81
N ARG A 71 12.78 -1.92 5.29
CA ARG A 71 13.07 -0.54 5.70
C ARG A 71 11.91 0.41 5.39
N ILE A 72 11.23 0.21 4.27
CA ILE A 72 10.09 1.02 3.86
C ILE A 72 8.88 0.75 4.75
N GLY A 73 8.61 -0.51 5.10
CA GLY A 73 7.55 -0.83 6.06
C GLY A 73 7.79 -0.23 7.45
N ILE A 74 9.06 -0.13 7.89
CA ILE A 74 9.41 0.58 9.13
C ILE A 74 9.19 2.08 8.96
N TYR A 75 9.68 2.67 7.88
CA TYR A 75 9.58 4.11 7.62
C TYR A 75 8.13 4.61 7.54
N TYR A 76 7.25 3.85 6.90
CA TYR A 76 5.83 4.16 6.80
C TYR A 76 4.98 3.57 7.94
N GLU A 77 5.62 3.08 9.01
CA GLU A 77 4.95 2.55 10.21
C GLU A 77 3.94 1.41 9.95
N ILE A 78 4.08 0.68 8.84
CA ILE A 78 3.17 -0.40 8.43
C ILE A 78 3.12 -1.51 9.50
N PHE A 79 4.27 -1.89 10.04
CA PHE A 79 4.36 -2.97 11.03
C PHE A 79 3.77 -2.57 12.38
N GLN A 80 4.04 -1.35 12.83
CA GLN A 80 3.64 -0.89 14.17
C GLN A 80 2.19 -0.41 14.20
N GLN A 81 1.77 0.41 13.23
CA GLN A 81 0.44 0.99 13.18
C GLN A 81 -0.61 0.00 12.66
N LEU A 82 -0.35 -0.64 11.52
CA LEU A 82 -1.36 -1.45 10.82
C LEU A 82 -1.36 -2.91 11.29
N LEU A 83 -0.18 -3.54 11.28
CA LEU A 83 -0.06 -4.96 11.61
C LEU A 83 0.10 -5.23 13.11
N GLN A 84 0.48 -4.21 13.90
CA GLN A 84 0.77 -4.31 15.34
C GLN A 84 1.71 -5.48 15.68
N CYS A 85 2.77 -5.65 14.88
CA CYS A 85 3.72 -6.75 15.01
C CYS A 85 5.18 -6.28 14.90
N SER A 86 6.13 -7.17 15.20
CA SER A 86 7.54 -6.90 14.90
C SER A 86 7.76 -6.72 13.41
N PRO A 87 8.68 -5.82 12.99
CA PRO A 87 9.10 -5.75 11.60
C PRO A 87 9.67 -7.08 11.11
N TYR A 88 9.22 -7.52 9.95
CA TYR A 88 9.68 -8.73 9.28
C TYR A 88 9.89 -8.46 7.78
N THR A 89 10.53 -9.39 7.09
CA THR A 89 10.78 -9.29 5.66
C THR A 89 9.63 -9.94 4.89
N PRO A 90 8.81 -9.17 4.15
CA PRO A 90 7.76 -9.76 3.31
C PRO A 90 8.35 -10.73 2.28
N ILE A 91 7.72 -11.89 2.14
CA ILE A 91 8.18 -12.96 1.24
C ILE A 91 7.39 -12.92 -0.06
N GLY A 92 6.07 -12.72 0.02
CA GLY A 92 5.19 -12.68 -1.13
C GLY A 92 5.47 -11.52 -2.07
N ASN A 93 5.39 -11.82 -3.36
CA ASN A 93 5.53 -10.83 -4.42
C ASN A 93 4.23 -10.72 -5.20
N PHE A 94 3.80 -9.49 -5.41
CA PHE A 94 2.69 -9.16 -6.29
C PHE A 94 2.94 -7.78 -6.88
N THR A 95 2.37 -7.56 -8.05
CA THR A 95 2.38 -6.27 -8.73
C THR A 95 0.98 -5.71 -8.73
N VAL A 96 0.88 -4.39 -8.59
CA VAL A 96 -0.39 -3.67 -8.69
C VAL A 96 -0.20 -2.59 -9.72
N THR A 97 -1.09 -2.51 -10.70
CA THR A 97 -1.00 -1.56 -11.80
C THR A 97 -2.36 -0.89 -12.01
N TYR A 98 -2.37 0.44 -12.03
CA TYR A 98 -3.55 1.19 -12.44
C TYR A 98 -3.57 1.35 -13.96
N PRO A 99 -4.74 1.24 -14.60
CA PRO A 99 -4.88 1.55 -16.01
C PRO A 99 -4.61 3.06 -16.25
N PRO A 100 -4.26 3.45 -17.48
CA PRO A 100 -4.06 4.87 -17.80
C PRO A 100 -5.36 5.65 -17.62
N ILE A 101 -5.24 6.96 -17.41
CA ILE A 101 -6.38 7.86 -17.32
C ILE A 101 -7.17 7.82 -18.65
N GLY A 102 -8.49 7.59 -18.57
CA GLY A 102 -9.36 7.54 -19.74
C GLY A 102 -9.53 6.15 -20.37
N TYR A 103 -8.93 5.10 -19.77
CA TYR A 103 -9.18 3.73 -20.18
C TYR A 103 -10.67 3.37 -20.03
N LYS A 104 -11.33 3.09 -21.16
CA LYS A 104 -12.66 2.48 -21.19
C LYS A 104 -12.49 0.97 -21.37
N GLN A 105 -13.06 0.17 -20.47
CA GLN A 105 -13.00 -1.31 -20.50
C GLN A 105 -13.60 -1.95 -21.78
N SER A 106 -14.18 -1.17 -22.70
CA SER A 106 -15.04 -1.67 -23.79
C SER A 106 -14.34 -2.10 -25.08
N ASN A 107 -13.06 -1.79 -25.31
CA ASN A 107 -12.44 -2.01 -26.63
C ASN A 107 -11.13 -2.79 -26.53
N ALA A 108 -11.24 -4.12 -26.41
CA ALA A 108 -10.09 -5.03 -26.43
C ALA A 108 -9.68 -5.51 -27.84
N GLU A 109 -10.33 -5.05 -28.92
CA GLU A 109 -10.20 -5.69 -30.25
C GLU A 109 -9.76 -4.81 -31.43
N SER A 110 -9.37 -3.55 -31.24
CA SER A 110 -8.79 -2.77 -32.35
C SER A 110 -7.27 -2.68 -32.20
N ALA A 111 -6.61 -3.72 -32.71
CA ALA A 111 -5.18 -3.76 -32.96
C ALA A 111 -4.83 -2.87 -34.16
N ASP A 112 -4.14 -1.76 -33.91
CA ASP A 112 -3.18 -1.15 -34.83
C ASP A 112 -2.35 -0.15 -34.03
N HIS A 113 -1.11 -0.54 -33.74
CA HIS A 113 -0.11 0.16 -32.92
C HIS A 113 -0.45 0.28 -31.42
N PRO A 114 0.03 -0.64 -30.55
CA PRO A 114 0.01 -0.39 -29.12
C PRO A 114 1.08 0.68 -28.84
N ALA A 115 0.70 1.96 -28.90
CA ALA A 115 1.41 2.95 -28.11
C ALA A 115 1.48 2.36 -26.70
N GLU A 116 2.68 2.16 -26.15
CA GLU A 116 2.87 1.56 -24.83
C GLU A 116 1.95 2.29 -23.86
N VAL A 117 0.82 1.66 -23.55
CA VAL A 117 -0.19 2.25 -22.70
C VAL A 117 0.45 2.27 -21.32
N GLU A 118 0.90 3.45 -20.90
CA GLU A 118 1.72 3.62 -19.70
C GLU A 118 0.85 3.31 -18.48
N GLN A 119 0.81 2.02 -18.10
CA GLN A 119 0.21 1.56 -16.87
C GLN A 119 0.98 2.16 -15.71
N MET A 120 0.27 2.52 -14.64
CA MET A 120 0.89 3.17 -13.50
C MET A 120 1.10 2.15 -12.36
N PRO A 121 2.33 1.63 -12.17
CA PRO A 121 2.59 0.64 -11.15
C PRO A 121 2.57 1.26 -9.76
N VAL A 122 2.03 0.52 -8.80
CA VAL A 122 2.24 0.78 -7.37
C VAL A 122 3.56 0.13 -6.98
N LEU A 123 4.48 0.95 -6.49
CA LEU A 123 5.79 0.54 -6.04
C LEU A 123 5.80 0.51 -4.49
N LEU A 124 6.68 1.32 -3.89
CA LEU A 124 6.93 1.36 -2.46
C LEU A 124 6.90 2.81 -1.96
N GLY A 125 5.76 3.48 -2.16
CA GLY A 125 5.53 4.86 -1.76
C GLY A 125 5.65 5.87 -2.89
N ASN A 126 5.54 5.45 -4.15
CA ASN A 126 5.39 6.39 -5.25
C ASN A 126 4.07 7.16 -5.14
N THR A 127 4.01 8.35 -5.71
CA THR A 127 2.79 9.17 -5.72
C THR A 127 1.88 8.77 -6.87
N ILE A 128 0.60 8.54 -6.57
CA ILE A 128 -0.46 8.24 -7.54
C ILE A 128 -1.60 9.20 -7.25
N LEU A 129 -2.03 9.96 -8.27
CA LEU A 129 -3.11 10.93 -8.13
C LEU A 129 -4.47 10.22 -8.00
N PRO A 130 -5.44 10.78 -7.24
CA PRO A 130 -6.78 10.21 -7.12
C PRO A 130 -7.44 9.96 -8.47
N LYS A 131 -7.29 10.88 -9.43
CA LYS A 131 -7.82 10.71 -10.79
C LYS A 131 -7.28 9.47 -11.52
N SER A 132 -6.02 9.09 -11.26
CA SER A 132 -5.39 7.91 -11.87
C SER A 132 -5.80 6.61 -11.18
N ALA A 133 -6.16 6.70 -9.89
CA ALA A 133 -6.71 5.60 -9.10
C ALA A 133 -8.24 5.65 -9.03
N ALA A 134 -8.90 6.25 -10.02
CA ALA A 134 -10.36 6.37 -10.05
C ALA A 134 -11.05 5.02 -10.33
N VAL A 135 -10.34 4.10 -10.98
CA VAL A 135 -10.77 2.75 -11.38
C VAL A 135 -9.92 1.71 -10.65
N GLN A 136 -10.51 0.55 -10.37
CA GLN A 136 -9.83 -0.58 -9.73
C GLN A 136 -8.54 -0.97 -10.47
N PRO A 137 -7.44 -1.24 -9.74
CA PRO A 137 -6.19 -1.69 -10.36
C PRO A 137 -6.25 -3.16 -10.78
N ASN A 138 -5.34 -3.53 -11.67
CA ASN A 138 -4.98 -4.93 -11.90
C ASN A 138 -3.95 -5.36 -10.84
N VAL A 139 -4.12 -6.55 -10.28
CA VAL A 139 -3.19 -7.15 -9.34
C VAL A 139 -2.72 -8.50 -9.90
N ASP A 140 -1.41 -8.67 -10.02
CA ASP A 140 -0.80 -9.92 -10.47
C ASP A 140 -0.01 -10.54 -9.32
N ILE A 141 -0.33 -11.79 -9.00
CA ILE A 141 0.12 -12.49 -7.80
C ILE A 141 1.15 -13.54 -8.23
N ASP A 142 2.39 -13.43 -7.73
CA ASP A 142 3.43 -14.42 -8.01
C ASP A 142 3.26 -15.65 -7.11
N TRP A 143 2.53 -16.64 -7.62
CA TRP A 143 2.24 -17.89 -6.91
C TRP A 143 3.45 -18.81 -6.69
N SER A 144 4.62 -18.51 -7.27
CA SER A 144 5.82 -19.37 -7.14
C SER A 144 6.39 -19.38 -5.73
N LEU A 145 6.09 -18.37 -4.92
CA LEU A 145 6.58 -18.21 -3.56
C LEU A 145 5.59 -18.71 -2.50
N PHE A 146 4.38 -19.11 -2.91
CA PHE A 146 3.30 -19.49 -2.00
C PHE A 146 3.14 -21.01 -1.90
N ASN A 147 2.94 -21.47 -0.66
CA ASN A 147 2.59 -22.86 -0.36
C ASN A 147 1.17 -23.00 0.20
N THR A 148 0.35 -21.95 0.09
CA THR A 148 -1.02 -21.93 0.59
C THR A 148 -2.05 -22.15 -0.52
N GLU A 149 -3.24 -22.59 -0.13
CA GLU A 149 -4.36 -22.85 -1.05
C GLU A 149 -5.02 -21.57 -1.57
N TYR A 150 -5.02 -20.51 -0.76
CA TYR A 150 -5.69 -19.26 -1.08
C TYR A 150 -4.77 -18.05 -0.83
N ALA A 151 -5.10 -16.98 -1.54
CA ALA A 151 -4.65 -15.63 -1.22
C ALA A 151 -5.84 -14.68 -1.11
N SER A 152 -5.65 -13.57 -0.41
CA SER A 152 -6.61 -12.45 -0.38
C SER A 152 -5.86 -11.14 -0.53
N VAL A 153 -6.50 -10.17 -1.17
CA VAL A 153 -5.94 -8.84 -1.41
C VAL A 153 -6.88 -7.79 -0.85
N PHE A 154 -6.33 -6.81 -0.16
CA PHE A 154 -7.11 -5.67 0.31
C PHE A 154 -6.33 -4.38 0.31
N LEU A 155 -7.05 -3.25 0.22
CA LEU A 155 -6.50 -1.90 0.17
C LEU A 155 -7.03 -1.11 1.36
N THR A 156 -6.14 -0.55 2.17
CA THR A 156 -6.50 0.32 3.29
C THR A 156 -5.85 1.70 3.18
N ASN A 157 -6.49 2.67 3.83
CA ASN A 157 -6.01 4.04 3.99
C ASN A 157 -5.96 4.38 5.49
N PRO A 158 -4.80 4.21 6.16
CA PRO A 158 -4.64 4.57 7.57
C PRO A 158 -4.82 6.04 7.89
N ASP A 159 -4.64 6.91 6.90
CA ASP A 159 -4.73 8.36 7.09
C ASP A 159 -6.14 8.88 6.78
N GLY A 160 -7.06 8.00 6.38
CA GLY A 160 -8.40 8.34 5.91
C GLY A 160 -9.41 8.63 7.02
N TYR A 161 -9.27 7.98 8.19
CA TYR A 161 -10.19 8.19 9.30
C TYR A 161 -9.65 9.27 10.24
N LEU A 162 -10.17 10.48 10.10
CA LEU A 162 -9.63 11.68 10.76
C LEU A 162 -10.01 11.81 12.25
N ILE A 163 -10.89 10.95 12.75
CA ILE A 163 -11.39 11.00 14.14
C ILE A 163 -10.47 10.21 15.08
N ASP A 164 -9.98 9.05 14.64
CA ASP A 164 -9.16 8.15 15.45
C ASP A 164 -8.09 7.47 14.60
N THR A 165 -6.83 7.62 14.98
CA THR A 165 -5.68 7.11 14.23
C THR A 165 -5.48 5.60 14.35
N GLN A 166 -6.25 4.92 15.21
CA GLN A 166 -6.25 3.46 15.33
C GLN A 166 -7.02 2.77 14.20
N TYR A 167 -7.94 3.48 13.55
CA TYR A 167 -8.76 2.92 12.48
C TYR A 167 -8.28 3.41 11.11
N GLU A 168 -8.59 2.59 10.12
CA GLU A 168 -8.26 2.77 8.73
C GLU A 168 -9.56 2.80 7.92
N ILE A 169 -9.49 3.31 6.69
CA ILE A 169 -10.59 3.18 5.73
C ILE A 169 -10.28 2.04 4.76
N LEU A 170 -11.18 1.05 4.68
CA LEU A 170 -11.11 -0.06 3.74
C LEU A 170 -11.62 0.36 2.36
N HIS A 171 -10.71 0.44 1.41
CA HIS A 171 -11.03 0.80 0.03
C HIS A 171 -11.44 -0.40 -0.80
N TRP A 172 -10.87 -1.58 -0.56
CA TRP A 172 -11.15 -2.76 -1.37
C TRP A 172 -10.79 -4.04 -0.62
N LEU A 173 -11.57 -5.10 -0.77
CA LEU A 173 -11.30 -6.40 -0.17
C LEU A 173 -11.79 -7.53 -1.08
N VAL A 174 -10.86 -8.36 -1.55
CA VAL A 174 -11.10 -9.58 -2.30
C VAL A 174 -10.49 -10.75 -1.53
N THR A 175 -11.29 -11.74 -1.18
CA THR A 175 -10.88 -12.88 -0.37
C THR A 175 -10.91 -14.18 -1.15
N ASN A 176 -10.21 -15.19 -0.64
CA ASN A 176 -10.35 -16.58 -1.10
C ASN A 176 -10.02 -16.78 -2.58
N ILE A 177 -9.04 -16.05 -3.10
CA ILE A 177 -8.52 -16.23 -4.46
C ILE A 177 -7.79 -17.58 -4.48
N PRO A 178 -8.23 -18.56 -5.29
CA PRO A 178 -7.60 -19.87 -5.31
C PRO A 178 -6.18 -19.81 -5.89
N ARG A 179 -5.32 -20.72 -5.45
CA ARG A 179 -3.94 -20.80 -5.94
C ARG A 179 -3.86 -20.93 -7.46
N GLY A 180 -3.00 -20.12 -8.07
CA GLY A 180 -2.78 -20.11 -9.52
C GLY A 180 -3.90 -19.48 -10.33
N LYS A 181 -4.87 -18.83 -9.66
CA LYS A 181 -5.99 -18.12 -10.29
C LYS A 181 -5.82 -16.62 -10.22
N SER A 182 -6.70 -15.92 -10.95
CA SER A 182 -6.74 -14.46 -11.02
C SER A 182 -7.66 -13.89 -9.94
N LEU A 183 -7.64 -12.58 -9.70
CA LEU A 183 -8.55 -11.97 -8.70
C LEU A 183 -10.04 -12.15 -9.04
N VAL A 184 -10.37 -12.35 -10.31
CA VAL A 184 -11.76 -12.57 -10.74
C VAL A 184 -12.34 -13.86 -10.14
N ASP A 185 -11.48 -14.82 -9.82
CA ASP A 185 -11.84 -16.08 -9.19
C ASP A 185 -12.01 -15.96 -7.65
N GLY A 186 -11.70 -14.79 -7.08
CA GLY A 186 -11.90 -14.48 -5.66
C GLY A 186 -13.30 -13.98 -5.33
N GLN A 187 -13.58 -13.87 -4.04
CA GLN A 187 -14.83 -13.32 -3.50
C GLN A 187 -14.64 -11.84 -3.16
N VAL A 188 -15.38 -10.96 -3.82
CA VAL A 188 -15.35 -9.52 -3.52
C VAL A 188 -16.21 -9.27 -2.28
N MET A 189 -15.56 -9.02 -1.14
CA MET A 189 -16.24 -8.72 0.13
C MET A 189 -16.52 -7.23 0.32
N LYS A 190 -15.65 -6.37 -0.22
CA LYS A 190 -15.87 -4.91 -0.28
C LYS A 190 -15.41 -4.38 -1.62
N GLU A 191 -16.34 -3.78 -2.35
CA GLU A 191 -16.07 -3.20 -3.67
C GLU A 191 -15.05 -2.06 -3.60
N TYR A 192 -14.28 -1.94 -4.70
CA TYR A 192 -13.25 -0.93 -4.85
C TYR A 192 -13.84 0.48 -4.71
N MET A 193 -13.30 1.24 -3.77
CA MET A 193 -13.54 2.66 -3.60
C MET A 193 -12.27 3.41 -4.00
N ARG A 194 -12.43 4.38 -4.90
CA ARG A 194 -11.33 5.27 -5.28
C ARG A 194 -10.73 6.02 -4.08
N PRO A 195 -9.45 6.41 -4.11
CA PRO A 195 -8.86 7.32 -3.13
C PRO A 195 -9.63 8.64 -3.03
N LEU A 196 -9.94 9.06 -1.80
CA LEU A 196 -10.63 10.32 -1.51
C LEU A 196 -9.91 11.11 -0.39
N PRO A 197 -8.62 11.48 -0.57
CA PRO A 197 -7.97 12.39 0.37
C PRO A 197 -8.64 13.77 0.31
N PHE A 198 -9.18 14.24 1.44
CA PHE A 198 -9.89 15.51 1.50
C PHE A 198 -8.94 16.71 1.37
N TYR A 199 -9.47 17.86 0.94
CA TYR A 199 -8.65 19.05 0.82
C TYR A 199 -8.05 19.45 2.17
N GLY A 200 -6.73 19.59 2.20
CA GLY A 200 -5.99 20.06 3.39
C GLY A 200 -5.63 19.00 4.43
N THR A 201 -5.90 17.71 4.18
CA THR A 201 -5.44 16.60 5.04
C THR A 201 -4.01 16.14 4.72
N GLY A 202 -3.48 16.54 3.57
CA GLY A 202 -2.10 16.25 3.16
C GLY A 202 -1.96 14.97 2.34
N LEU A 203 -0.85 14.27 2.54
CA LEU A 203 -0.54 13.01 1.85
C LEU A 203 -1.06 11.82 2.65
N HIS A 204 -1.90 11.02 2.02
CA HIS A 204 -2.43 9.78 2.56
C HIS A 204 -1.66 8.58 2.01
N ARG A 205 -1.39 7.61 2.86
CA ARG A 205 -0.83 6.30 2.50
C ARG A 205 -1.98 5.39 2.08
N PHE A 206 -1.81 4.73 0.96
CA PHE A 206 -2.70 3.67 0.50
C PHE A 206 -1.91 2.38 0.41
N VAL A 207 -2.30 1.39 1.21
CA VAL A 207 -1.53 0.16 1.42
C VAL A 207 -2.33 -1.02 0.90
N PHE A 208 -1.80 -1.67 -0.14
CA PHE A 208 -2.26 -2.98 -0.56
C PHE A 208 -1.59 -4.03 0.31
N PHE A 209 -2.38 -4.94 0.85
CA PHE A 209 -1.94 -6.15 1.49
C PHE A 209 -2.29 -7.36 0.63
N LEU A 210 -1.35 -8.28 0.52
CA LEU A 210 -1.54 -9.63 0.05
C LEU A 210 -1.38 -10.56 1.24
N ILE A 211 -2.37 -11.40 1.49
CA ILE A 211 -2.36 -12.37 2.59
C ILE A 211 -2.54 -13.78 2.07
N GLU A 212 -1.73 -14.69 2.58
CA GLU A 212 -1.70 -16.10 2.22
C GLU A 212 -2.36 -16.93 3.32
N HIS A 213 -3.27 -17.84 2.96
CA HIS A 213 -3.99 -18.64 3.94
C HIS A 213 -4.50 -19.97 3.36
N ASN A 214 -4.68 -20.95 4.25
CA ASN A 214 -5.20 -22.28 3.89
C ASN A 214 -6.67 -22.47 4.24
N LYS A 215 -7.18 -21.67 5.17
CA LYS A 215 -8.57 -21.70 5.61
C LYS A 215 -9.30 -20.53 4.95
N PRO A 216 -10.45 -20.74 4.30
CA PRO A 216 -11.22 -19.66 3.73
C PRO A 216 -11.47 -18.54 4.76
N ILE A 217 -11.15 -17.32 4.37
CA ILE A 217 -11.42 -16.12 5.15
C ILE A 217 -12.91 -15.83 5.06
N THR A 218 -13.49 -15.53 6.22
CA THR A 218 -14.84 -14.99 6.31
C THR A 218 -14.74 -13.56 6.79
N TYR A 219 -15.50 -12.68 6.14
CA TYR A 219 -15.59 -11.28 6.53
C TYR A 219 -17.06 -10.96 6.78
N THR A 220 -17.46 -11.05 8.04
CA THR A 220 -18.78 -10.62 8.48
C THR A 220 -18.71 -9.16 8.88
N HIS A 221 -19.16 -8.28 7.98
CA HIS A 221 -19.43 -6.91 8.36
C HIS A 221 -20.70 -6.87 9.22
N THR A 222 -20.59 -6.40 10.45
CA THR A 222 -21.77 -6.10 11.27
C THR A 222 -22.45 -4.85 10.69
N GLN A 223 -23.63 -5.01 10.06
CA GLN A 223 -24.53 -4.00 9.48
C GLN A 223 -24.15 -3.45 8.08
N ALA A 224 -25.02 -3.38 7.06
CA ALA A 224 -26.39 -3.85 6.88
C ALA A 224 -26.73 -3.99 5.37
N SER A 225 -27.51 -5.01 5.06
CA SER A 225 -28.17 -5.26 3.78
C SER A 225 -29.39 -4.33 3.59
N SER A 226 -29.16 -3.02 3.47
CA SER A 226 -30.23 -2.03 3.23
C SER A 226 -29.68 -0.82 2.46
N PRO A 227 -30.46 -0.12 1.63
CA PRO A 227 -29.99 1.10 0.98
C PRO A 227 -29.73 2.18 2.04
N SER A 228 -28.47 2.31 2.43
CA SER A 228 -28.00 3.27 3.42
C SER A 228 -27.56 4.58 2.71
N PRO A 229 -27.69 5.76 3.35
CA PRO A 229 -27.30 7.04 2.74
C PRO A 229 -25.81 7.05 2.31
N PRO A 230 -25.40 7.92 1.37
CA PRO A 230 -24.01 7.94 0.87
C PRO A 230 -22.93 8.08 1.96
N ILE A 231 -23.27 8.74 3.08
CA ILE A 231 -22.38 8.92 4.25
C ILE A 231 -22.17 7.63 5.04
N SER A 232 -23.20 6.80 5.23
CA SER A 232 -23.05 5.53 5.96
C SER A 232 -22.15 4.55 5.22
N LYS A 233 -22.00 4.68 3.89
CA LYS A 233 -21.02 3.90 3.12
C LYS A 233 -19.57 4.15 3.56
N PHE A 234 -19.24 5.30 4.14
CA PHE A 234 -17.91 5.58 4.68
C PHE A 234 -17.71 4.99 6.08
N GLU A 235 -18.73 5.05 6.94
CA GLU A 235 -18.69 4.45 8.28
C GLU A 235 -18.57 2.92 8.20
N GLU A 236 -19.26 2.30 7.24
CA GLU A 236 -19.12 0.87 6.88
C GLU A 236 -17.75 0.50 6.26
N ARG A 237 -16.82 1.45 6.16
CA ARG A 237 -15.45 1.21 5.70
C ARG A 237 -14.42 1.40 6.80
N ILE A 238 -14.85 1.74 8.02
CA ILE A 238 -13.97 1.77 9.18
C ILE A 238 -13.45 0.35 9.42
N PHE A 239 -12.13 0.21 9.43
CA PHE A 239 -11.44 -1.06 9.41
C PHE A 239 -10.20 -1.01 10.29
N GLN A 240 -9.76 -2.18 10.76
CA GLN A 240 -8.52 -2.31 11.51
C GLN A 240 -7.80 -3.58 11.05
N THR A 241 -6.65 -3.41 10.40
CA THR A 241 -5.92 -4.51 9.78
C THR A 241 -5.51 -5.57 10.80
N SER A 242 -4.95 -5.15 11.94
CA SER A 242 -4.53 -6.08 13.00
C SER A 242 -5.67 -6.96 13.52
N LYS A 243 -6.86 -6.38 13.71
CA LYS A 243 -8.06 -7.11 14.15
C LYS A 243 -8.50 -8.12 13.10
N PHE A 244 -8.59 -7.70 11.84
CA PHE A 244 -8.97 -8.59 10.74
C PHE A 244 -8.03 -9.80 10.61
N LEU A 245 -6.72 -9.60 10.76
CA LEU A 245 -5.75 -10.69 10.74
C LEU A 245 -5.91 -11.62 11.95
N SER A 246 -6.11 -11.06 13.14
CA SER A 246 -6.34 -11.83 14.38
C SER A 246 -7.60 -12.68 14.31
N ASP A 247 -8.72 -12.11 13.84
CA ASP A 247 -10.02 -12.79 13.72
C ASP A 247 -9.94 -13.99 12.76
N ASN A 248 -9.09 -13.90 11.74
CA ASN A 248 -8.83 -14.96 10.76
C ASN A 248 -7.63 -15.87 11.12
N GLN A 249 -7.04 -15.72 12.31
CA GLN A 249 -5.89 -16.51 12.78
C GLN A 249 -4.67 -16.43 11.84
N ILE A 250 -4.45 -15.26 11.23
CA ILE A 250 -3.34 -15.01 10.30
C ILE A 250 -2.17 -14.42 11.06
N VAL A 251 -1.01 -15.06 10.94
CA VAL A 251 0.25 -14.55 11.51
C VAL A 251 0.90 -13.59 10.51
N PRO A 252 1.04 -12.29 10.84
CA PRO A 252 1.53 -11.30 9.88
C PRO A 252 2.90 -11.64 9.30
N SER A 253 3.83 -12.10 10.15
CA SER A 253 5.24 -12.31 9.76
C SER A 253 5.47 -13.43 8.76
N GLU A 254 4.49 -14.31 8.58
CA GLU A 254 4.61 -15.49 7.72
C GLU A 254 3.78 -15.35 6.45
N CYS A 255 2.64 -14.65 6.53
CA CYS A 255 1.61 -14.71 5.51
C CYS A 255 1.32 -13.38 4.82
N VAL A 256 1.92 -12.27 5.26
CA VAL A 256 1.50 -10.93 4.81
C VAL A 256 2.61 -10.25 4.02
N SER A 257 2.24 -9.71 2.86
CA SER A 257 3.09 -8.87 2.03
C SER A 257 2.36 -7.60 1.63
N PHE A 258 3.08 -6.53 1.28
CA PHE A 258 2.43 -5.26 0.97
C PHE A 258 3.05 -4.51 -0.22
N ARG A 259 2.25 -3.60 -0.77
CA ARG A 259 2.64 -2.56 -1.73
C ARG A 259 1.97 -1.27 -1.27
N LEU A 260 2.61 -0.12 -1.50
CA LEU A 260 2.00 1.14 -1.08
C LEU A 260 2.25 2.25 -2.09
N PHE A 261 1.31 3.18 -2.15
CA PHE A 261 1.46 4.46 -2.81
C PHE A 261 1.00 5.58 -1.88
N GLN A 262 1.36 6.80 -2.24
CA GLN A 262 0.85 7.99 -1.58
C GLN A 262 -0.09 8.74 -2.52
N SER A 263 -1.14 9.33 -1.98
CA SER A 263 -2.06 10.18 -2.73
C SER A 263 -2.39 11.43 -1.94
N MET A 264 -2.61 12.52 -2.64
CA MET A 264 -3.07 13.79 -2.08
C MET A 264 -4.28 14.27 -2.88
N TRP A 265 -5.01 15.21 -2.31
CA TRP A 265 -6.17 15.82 -2.95
C TRP A 265 -5.85 16.33 -4.36
N ASP A 266 -6.78 16.08 -5.29
CA ASP A 266 -6.84 16.71 -6.61
C ASP A 266 -8.31 17.09 -6.93
N THR A 267 -8.53 17.80 -8.03
CA THR A 267 -9.87 18.27 -8.43
C THR A 267 -10.87 17.14 -8.70
N SER A 268 -10.39 15.91 -8.98
CA SER A 268 -11.26 14.76 -9.23
C SER A 268 -11.96 14.29 -7.95
N VAL A 269 -11.35 14.52 -6.78
CA VAL A 269 -11.95 14.22 -5.47
C VAL A 269 -13.18 15.12 -5.25
N SER A 270 -13.03 16.44 -5.42
CA SER A 270 -14.13 17.40 -5.28
C SER A 270 -15.26 17.09 -6.24
N THR A 271 -14.93 16.82 -7.51
CA THR A 271 -15.90 16.47 -8.56
C THR A 271 -16.69 15.24 -8.15
N TYR A 272 -16.02 14.18 -7.68
CA TYR A 272 -16.68 12.96 -7.24
C TYR A 272 -17.56 13.16 -6.00
N LEU A 273 -17.08 13.89 -5.00
CA LEU A 273 -17.85 14.16 -3.77
C LEU A 273 -19.14 14.93 -4.07
N ILE A 274 -19.04 16.00 -4.87
CA ILE A 274 -20.15 16.91 -5.17
C ILE A 274 -21.10 16.31 -6.21
N GLU A 275 -20.57 15.75 -7.30
CA GLU A 275 -21.37 15.31 -8.43
C GLU A 275 -21.92 13.90 -8.26
N GLU A 276 -21.11 12.94 -7.79
CA GLU A 276 -21.52 11.53 -7.69
C GLU A 276 -22.12 11.22 -6.31
N LEU A 277 -21.45 11.63 -5.23
CA LEU A 277 -21.90 11.32 -3.88
C LEU A 277 -22.91 12.32 -3.32
N LYS A 278 -23.04 13.51 -3.93
CA LYS A 278 -23.89 14.62 -3.46
C LYS A 278 -23.60 15.02 -2.00
N ILE A 279 -22.34 14.94 -1.60
CA ILE A 279 -21.86 15.31 -0.25
C ILE A 279 -21.12 16.64 -0.35
N ALA A 280 -21.31 17.51 0.65
CA ALA A 280 -20.51 18.73 0.78
C ALA A 280 -19.06 18.36 1.10
N GLU A 281 -18.12 18.85 0.30
CA GLU A 281 -16.70 18.57 0.51
C GLU A 281 -16.20 19.19 1.82
N PRO A 282 -15.61 18.39 2.73
CA PRO A 282 -15.00 18.93 3.94
C PRO A 282 -13.66 19.59 3.59
N TYR A 283 -13.47 20.80 4.10
CA TYR A 283 -12.25 21.58 3.92
C TYR A 283 -11.46 21.60 5.23
N TYR A 284 -10.21 21.13 5.19
CA TYR A 284 -9.31 21.13 6.33
C TYR A 284 -8.25 22.21 6.18
N LYS A 285 -7.87 22.81 7.30
CA LYS A 285 -6.78 23.76 7.37
C LYS A 285 -5.86 23.34 8.51
N PHE A 286 -4.56 23.37 8.25
CA PHE A 286 -3.58 23.20 9.31
C PHE A 286 -3.69 24.36 10.30
N ASP A 287 -4.01 24.03 11.54
CA ASP A 287 -3.95 24.98 12.65
C ASP A 287 -2.49 25.32 12.93
N VAL A 288 -2.13 26.58 12.73
CA VAL A 288 -0.82 27.08 13.11
C VAL A 288 -0.79 27.20 14.64
N PRO A 289 0.20 26.63 15.33
CA PRO A 289 0.30 26.75 16.77
C PRO A 289 0.31 28.23 17.16
N LEU A 290 -0.53 28.58 18.12
CA LEU A 290 -0.64 29.95 18.59
C LEU A 290 0.70 30.43 19.14
N THR A 291 1.08 31.66 18.78
CA THR A 291 2.25 32.31 19.38
C THR A 291 2.03 32.53 20.88
N ARG A 292 3.12 32.64 21.65
CA ARG A 292 3.04 32.93 23.09
C ARG A 292 2.18 34.17 23.41
N GLY A 293 2.24 35.20 22.55
CA GLY A 293 1.43 36.40 22.67
C GLY A 293 -0.07 36.13 22.48
N GLN A 294 -0.43 35.35 21.45
CA GLN A 294 -1.81 34.92 21.21
C GLN A 294 -2.34 34.03 22.32
N ILE A 295 -1.53 33.10 22.85
CA ILE A 295 -1.89 32.26 24.00
C ILE A 295 -2.20 33.14 25.21
N LYS A 296 -1.34 34.11 25.53
CA LYS A 296 -1.57 35.05 26.65
C LYS A 296 -2.85 35.86 26.44
N HIS A 297 -3.08 36.36 25.23
CA HIS A 297 -4.28 37.13 24.90
C HIS A 297 -5.56 36.28 25.02
N ASN A 298 -5.55 35.05 24.51
CA ASN A 298 -6.68 34.12 24.62
C ASN A 298 -6.98 33.78 26.08
N LYS A 299 -5.96 33.53 26.90
CA LYS A 299 -6.13 33.28 28.34
C LYS A 299 -6.76 34.47 29.06
N ILE A 300 -6.36 35.70 28.73
CA ILE A 300 -6.98 36.92 29.29
C ILE A 300 -8.45 37.04 28.85
N ARG A 301 -8.76 36.75 27.57
CA ARG A 301 -10.12 36.76 27.03
C ARG A 301 -11.02 35.73 27.72
N GLU A 302 -10.51 34.52 27.93
CA GLU A 302 -11.23 33.44 28.60
C GLU A 302 -11.55 33.78 30.05
N VAL A 303 -10.56 34.28 30.82
CA VAL A 303 -10.77 34.77 32.19
C VAL A 303 -11.80 35.90 32.24
N ARG A 304 -11.76 36.84 31.29
CA ARG A 304 -12.77 37.91 31.19
C ARG A 304 -14.15 37.31 30.90
N SER A 305 -14.27 36.43 29.92
CA SER A 305 -15.56 35.83 29.56
C SER A 305 -16.19 35.06 30.73
N ASN A 306 -15.40 34.29 31.48
CA ASN A 306 -15.87 33.55 32.67
C ASN A 306 -16.26 34.49 33.81
N LYS A 307 -15.57 35.63 33.97
CA LYS A 307 -15.93 36.66 34.96
C LYS A 307 -17.28 37.32 34.68
N PHE A 308 -17.70 37.40 33.42
CA PHE A 308 -18.99 37.99 33.00
C PHE A 308 -20.11 36.95 32.77
N ARG A 309 -19.80 35.65 32.89
CA ARG A 309 -20.75 34.55 32.72
C ARG A 309 -21.45 34.14 34.03
N ILE A 310 -21.01 34.70 35.15
CA ILE A 310 -21.64 34.55 36.47
C ILE A 310 -22.49 35.82 36.72
N LYS A 311 -23.68 35.87 36.11
CA LYS A 311 -24.83 36.71 36.50
C LYS A 311 -26.10 36.08 35.96
#